data_AF-Q9I9F4-F1
#
_entry.id   AF-Q9I9F4-F1
#
_cell.length_a   1.000
_cell.length_b   1.000
_cell.length_c   1.000
_cell.angle_alpha   90.00
_cell.angle_beta   90.00
_cell.angle_gamma   90.00
#
_symmetry.space_group_name_H-M   'P 1'
#
loop_
_entity.id
_entity.type
_entity.pdbx_description
1 polymer ?
#
loop_
_entity_poly.entity_id
_entity_poly.type
_entity_poly.pdbx_seq_one_letter_code
_entity_poly.pdbx_strand_id
1 'polypeptide(L)'
;MWHSGSRYVVVVLVVLLACDCMDSVRALFPFGQPEFSYKRSNCKPIPATLVLCHDIEYPNMRLPNLLGHESMKEVLQQASSWIPLVQKQCHQDTKKFLCSLFAPVCIDDLDETIKPCRSLC
;
A
#
# COMPACT_ATOMS: atom_id res chain seq x y z
N MET A 1 8.07 -34.20 47.15
CA MET A 1 8.17 -32.73 46.95
C MET A 1 9.62 -32.20 46.85
N TRP A 2 10.61 -32.97 46.37
CA TRP A 2 12.04 -32.54 46.31
C TRP A 2 12.72 -32.75 44.94
N HIS A 3 11.96 -33.02 43.85
CA HIS A 3 12.55 -33.33 42.53
C HIS A 3 12.46 -32.20 41.49
N SER A 4 11.76 -31.10 41.79
CA SER A 4 11.59 -29.99 40.83
C SER A 4 12.67 -28.92 40.97
N GLY A 5 13.13 -28.59 42.19
CA GLY A 5 14.12 -27.53 42.43
C GLY A 5 15.50 -27.82 41.83
N SER A 6 15.94 -29.08 41.80
CA SER A 6 17.22 -29.47 41.21
C SER A 6 17.23 -29.32 39.68
N ARG A 7 16.10 -29.55 39.00
CA ARG A 7 15.99 -29.37 37.54
C ARG A 7 16.07 -27.90 37.17
N TYR A 8 15.41 -27.02 37.93
CA TYR A 8 15.48 -25.57 37.71
C TYR A 8 16.90 -25.03 37.95
N VAL A 9 17.59 -25.49 38.99
CA VAL A 9 18.97 -25.07 39.27
C VAL A 9 19.94 -25.54 38.18
N VAL A 10 19.78 -26.76 37.66
CA VAL A 10 20.57 -27.27 36.53
C VAL A 10 20.29 -26.47 35.26
N VAL A 11 19.03 -26.14 34.96
CA VAL A 11 18.68 -25.31 33.79
C VAL A 11 19.27 -23.91 33.90
N VAL A 12 19.21 -23.28 35.08
CA VAL A 12 19.79 -21.95 35.31
C VAL A 12 21.33 -22.00 35.22
N LEU A 13 21.98 -23.02 35.79
CA LEU A 13 23.43 -23.21 35.66
C LEU A 13 23.86 -23.47 34.21
N VAL A 14 23.10 -24.26 33.45
CA VAL A 14 23.38 -24.52 32.02
C VAL A 14 23.20 -23.24 31.19
N VAL A 15 22.18 -22.42 31.49
CA VAL A 15 21.96 -21.12 30.81
C VAL A 15 23.04 -20.10 31.17
N LEU A 16 23.49 -20.07 32.43
CA LEU A 16 24.55 -19.17 32.88
C LEU A 16 25.93 -19.58 32.34
N LEU A 17 26.22 -20.89 32.26
CA LEU A 17 27.46 -21.41 31.67
C LEU A 17 27.48 -21.33 30.13
N ALA A 18 26.32 -21.28 29.47
CA ALA A 18 26.20 -21.02 28.03
C ALA A 18 26.33 -19.52 27.67
N CYS A 19 26.41 -18.63 28.67
CA CYS A 19 26.40 -17.19 28.47
C CYS A 19 27.76 -16.61 28.02
N ASP A 20 28.83 -17.40 27.97
CA ASP A 20 30.18 -16.92 27.58
C ASP A 20 30.48 -16.97 26.07
N CYS A 21 29.52 -17.28 25.19
CA CYS A 21 29.72 -17.17 23.72
C CYS A 21 28.46 -16.76 22.92
N MET A 22 27.53 -15.99 23.50
CA MET A 22 26.29 -15.62 22.77
C MET A 22 26.42 -14.42 21.82
N ASP A 23 27.62 -13.87 21.60
CA ASP A 23 27.84 -12.89 20.52
C ASP A 23 28.00 -13.54 19.13
N SER A 24 28.18 -14.86 19.04
CA SER A 24 28.38 -15.54 17.75
C SER A 24 27.13 -16.21 17.16
N VAL A 25 26.02 -16.33 17.90
CA VAL A 25 24.80 -16.99 17.39
C VAL A 25 23.94 -16.05 16.53
N ARG A 26 24.11 -14.73 16.68
CA ARG A 26 23.44 -13.72 15.82
C ARG A 26 23.85 -13.82 14.35
N ALA A 27 24.97 -14.46 14.04
CA ALA A 27 25.45 -14.65 12.67
C ALA A 27 24.88 -15.90 11.98
N LEU A 28 24.27 -16.84 12.72
CA LEU A 28 23.86 -18.16 12.21
C LEU A 28 22.35 -18.31 11.97
N PHE A 29 21.55 -17.33 12.39
CA PHE A 29 20.13 -17.26 12.05
C PHE A 29 19.85 -15.94 11.33
N PRO A 30 19.96 -15.88 9.98
CA PRO A 30 19.29 -14.86 9.22
C PRO A 30 17.80 -15.24 9.16
N PHE A 31 17.15 -15.41 10.31
CA PHE A 31 15.73 -15.16 10.40
C PHE A 31 15.62 -13.65 10.30
N GLY A 32 15.70 -13.15 9.06
CA GLY A 32 15.21 -11.84 8.75
C GLY A 32 13.86 -11.74 9.42
N GLN A 33 13.71 -10.75 10.29
CA GLN A 33 12.37 -10.33 10.62
C GLN A 33 11.66 -10.22 9.26
N PRO A 34 10.49 -10.83 9.06
CA PRO A 34 9.63 -10.31 8.02
C PRO A 34 9.49 -8.86 8.45
N GLU A 35 10.17 -7.97 7.72
CA GLU A 35 9.83 -6.57 7.67
C GLU A 35 8.36 -6.61 7.27
N PHE A 36 7.48 -6.70 8.26
CA PHE A 36 6.17 -6.08 8.21
C PHE A 36 6.44 -4.58 8.14
N SER A 37 7.10 -4.19 7.05
CA SER A 37 7.02 -2.90 6.45
C SER A 37 5.54 -2.78 6.21
N TYR A 38 4.88 -2.08 7.14
CA TYR A 38 3.55 -1.54 6.92
C TYR A 38 3.73 -0.53 5.78
N LYS A 39 3.94 -1.06 4.57
CA LYS A 39 4.16 -0.29 3.36
C LYS A 39 2.86 0.47 3.24
N ARG A 40 2.93 1.77 3.51
CA ARG A 40 1.75 2.64 3.49
C ARG A 40 1.10 2.39 2.13
N SER A 41 -0.11 1.84 2.14
CA SER A 41 -0.73 1.46 0.87
C SER A 41 -0.86 2.72 0.03
N ASN A 42 -0.42 2.61 -1.22
CA ASN A 42 -0.58 3.67 -2.20
C ASN A 42 -2.04 3.80 -2.64
N CYS A 43 -2.91 2.90 -2.16
CA CYS A 43 -4.35 3.00 -2.28
C CYS A 43 -4.93 4.08 -1.35
N LYS A 44 -5.90 4.82 -1.88
CA LYS A 44 -6.74 5.79 -1.17
C LYS A 44 -8.19 5.59 -1.61
N PRO A 45 -9.16 5.73 -0.68
CA PRO A 45 -10.56 5.71 -1.05
C PRO A 45 -10.88 6.88 -1.98
N ILE A 46 -11.72 6.64 -2.98
CA ILE A 46 -12.25 7.70 -3.85
C ILE A 46 -13.33 8.45 -3.05
N PRO A 47 -13.14 9.74 -2.72
CA PRO A 47 -14.13 10.48 -1.97
C PRO A 47 -15.26 10.93 -2.88
N ALA A 48 -16.46 11.08 -2.32
CA ALA A 48 -17.62 11.65 -3.03
C ALA A 48 -17.37 13.09 -3.55
N THR A 49 -16.40 13.80 -2.96
CA THR A 49 -16.00 15.13 -3.42
C THR A 49 -15.21 15.11 -4.73
N LEU A 50 -14.68 13.95 -5.15
CA LEU A 50 -14.04 13.79 -6.46
C LEU A 50 -15.12 13.61 -7.53
N VAL A 51 -15.90 14.66 -7.80
CA VAL A 51 -17.08 14.63 -8.67
C VAL A 51 -16.79 14.01 -10.04
N LEU A 52 -15.59 14.20 -10.58
CA LEU A 52 -15.18 13.60 -11.86
C LEU A 52 -15.25 12.06 -11.86
N CYS A 53 -14.88 11.42 -10.74
CA CYS A 53 -14.62 9.98 -10.65
C CYS A 53 -15.27 9.27 -9.47
N HIS A 54 -16.14 9.94 -8.71
CA HIS A 54 -17.03 9.24 -7.79
C HIS A 54 -17.97 8.29 -8.55
N ASP A 55 -18.40 7.23 -7.85
CA ASP A 55 -19.32 6.19 -8.33
C ASP A 55 -18.86 5.49 -9.62
N ILE A 56 -17.57 5.20 -9.72
CA ILE A 56 -17.01 4.30 -10.74
C ILE A 56 -16.92 2.87 -10.19
N GLU A 57 -16.52 1.92 -11.03
CA GLU A 57 -16.58 0.47 -10.77
C GLU A 57 -15.69 -0.02 -9.62
N TYR A 58 -14.82 0.82 -9.08
CA TYR A 58 -13.94 0.50 -7.97
C TYR A 58 -13.91 1.62 -6.93
N PRO A 59 -13.79 1.27 -5.63
CA PRO A 59 -13.87 2.25 -4.54
C PRO A 59 -12.53 2.91 -4.18
N ASN A 60 -11.40 2.33 -4.60
CA ASN A 60 -10.06 2.76 -4.21
C ASN A 60 -9.20 3.10 -5.43
N MET A 61 -8.50 4.21 -5.36
CA MET A 61 -7.55 4.67 -6.38
C MET A 61 -6.11 4.67 -5.85
N ARG A 62 -5.14 4.66 -6.75
CA ARG A 62 -3.72 4.78 -6.40
C ARG A 62 -3.23 6.22 -6.44
N LEU A 63 -2.39 6.60 -5.47
CA LEU A 63 -1.49 7.75 -5.51
C LEU A 63 -0.02 7.31 -5.40
N PRO A 64 0.93 7.97 -6.09
CA PRO A 64 0.69 9.02 -7.08
C PRO A 64 -0.04 8.52 -8.31
N ASN A 65 -0.85 9.37 -8.93
CA ASN A 65 -1.59 9.02 -10.15
C ASN A 65 -0.74 9.23 -11.42
N LEU A 66 -1.30 8.95 -12.61
CA LEU A 66 -0.57 9.07 -13.89
C LEU A 66 -0.22 10.52 -14.28
N LEU A 67 -0.80 11.50 -13.60
CA LEU A 67 -0.48 12.92 -13.77
C LEU A 67 0.55 13.42 -12.75
N GLY A 68 1.04 12.54 -11.88
CA GLY A 68 2.03 12.88 -10.85
C GLY A 68 1.45 13.58 -9.62
N HIS A 69 0.13 13.58 -9.43
CA HIS A 69 -0.46 14.11 -8.20
C HIS A 69 -0.20 13.15 -7.04
N GLU A 70 0.34 13.65 -5.95
CA GLU A 70 0.71 12.84 -4.77
C GLU A 70 -0.33 12.94 -3.65
N SER A 71 -1.19 13.95 -3.70
CA SER A 71 -2.19 14.22 -2.66
C SER A 71 -3.62 14.26 -3.21
N MET A 72 -4.58 13.83 -2.39
CA MET A 72 -5.99 13.94 -2.75
C MET A 72 -6.43 15.39 -2.98
N LYS A 73 -5.80 16.35 -2.30
CA LYS A 73 -6.08 17.78 -2.48
C LYS A 73 -5.75 18.23 -3.91
N GLU A 74 -4.58 17.85 -4.44
CA GLU A 74 -4.20 18.14 -5.82
C GLU A 74 -5.14 17.46 -6.82
N VAL A 75 -5.47 16.18 -6.60
CA VAL A 75 -6.41 15.45 -7.44
C VAL A 75 -7.76 16.16 -7.51
N LEU A 76 -8.33 16.53 -6.37
CA LEU A 76 -9.62 17.24 -6.30
C LEU A 76 -9.57 18.60 -7.03
N GLN A 77 -8.51 19.37 -6.79
CA GLN A 77 -8.35 20.70 -7.39
C GLN A 77 -8.18 20.64 -8.92
N GLN A 78 -7.42 19.67 -9.42
CA GLN A 78 -7.13 19.57 -10.86
C GLN A 78 -8.25 18.87 -11.63
N ALA A 79 -8.91 17.87 -11.02
CA ALA A 79 -10.00 17.13 -11.65
C ALA A 79 -11.23 18.02 -11.92
N SER A 80 -11.51 19.02 -11.08
CA SER A 80 -12.70 19.88 -11.25
C SER A 80 -12.72 20.62 -12.58
N SER A 81 -11.55 20.96 -13.13
CA SER A 81 -11.41 21.66 -14.41
C SER A 81 -11.91 20.82 -15.60
N TRP A 82 -12.03 19.51 -15.45
CA TRP A 82 -12.46 18.59 -16.51
C TRP A 82 -13.94 18.26 -16.51
N ILE A 83 -14.67 18.65 -15.45
CA ILE A 83 -16.12 18.43 -15.34
C ILE A 83 -16.89 19.04 -16.53
N PRO A 84 -16.62 20.29 -16.96
CA PRO A 84 -17.31 20.87 -18.11
C PRO A 84 -17.14 20.06 -19.39
N LEU A 85 -15.97 19.44 -19.62
CA LEU A 85 -15.72 18.60 -20.79
C LEU A 85 -16.58 17.32 -20.76
N VAL A 86 -16.63 16.64 -19.62
CA VAL A 86 -17.47 15.45 -19.44
C VAL A 86 -18.95 15.78 -19.67
N GLN A 87 -19.40 16.94 -19.20
CA GLN A 87 -20.77 17.42 -19.43
C GLN A 87 -21.10 17.71 -20.89
N LYS A 88 -20.11 17.96 -21.75
CA LYS A 88 -20.34 18.09 -23.20
C LYS A 88 -20.65 16.76 -23.89
N GLN A 89 -20.34 15.63 -23.25
CA GLN A 89 -20.63 14.29 -23.78
C GLN A 89 -20.12 14.08 -25.21
N CYS A 90 -18.93 14.59 -25.52
CA CYS A 90 -18.35 14.45 -26.85
C CYS A 90 -17.98 13.00 -27.22
N HIS A 91 -17.75 12.14 -26.21
CA HIS A 91 -17.55 10.71 -26.37
C HIS A 91 -18.04 9.95 -25.14
N GLN A 92 -18.55 8.72 -25.32
CA GLN A 92 -19.07 7.90 -24.22
C GLN A 92 -17.98 7.53 -23.19
N ASP A 93 -16.74 7.39 -23.65
CA ASP A 93 -15.61 6.98 -22.80
C ASP A 93 -14.81 8.15 -22.21
N THR A 94 -15.20 9.40 -22.42
CA THR A 94 -14.42 10.56 -21.91
C THR A 94 -14.25 10.52 -20.39
N LYS A 95 -15.32 10.20 -19.63
CA LYS A 95 -15.24 10.06 -18.16
C LYS A 95 -14.28 8.92 -17.78
N LYS A 96 -14.40 7.78 -18.45
CA LYS A 96 -13.57 6.58 -18.22
C LYS A 96 -12.09 6.86 -18.47
N PHE A 97 -11.77 7.51 -19.58
CA PHE A 97 -10.41 7.93 -19.90
C PHE A 97 -9.84 8.88 -18.84
N LEU A 98 -10.56 9.94 -18.49
CA LEU A 98 -10.09 10.88 -17.47
C LEU A 98 -9.90 10.22 -16.10
N CYS A 99 -10.80 9.34 -15.68
CA CYS A 99 -10.66 8.63 -14.42
C CYS A 99 -9.50 7.63 -14.41
N SER A 100 -9.16 7.03 -15.56
CA SER A 100 -7.95 6.21 -15.66
C SER A 100 -6.66 7.00 -15.38
N LEU A 101 -6.67 8.32 -15.61
CA LEU A 101 -5.53 9.20 -15.34
C LEU A 101 -5.56 9.76 -13.91
N PHE A 102 -6.71 10.29 -13.49
CA PHE A 102 -6.87 10.98 -12.21
C PHE A 102 -7.00 10.03 -11.03
N ALA A 103 -7.70 8.91 -11.21
CA ALA A 103 -8.09 7.98 -10.17
C ALA A 103 -7.79 6.52 -10.58
N PRO A 104 -6.56 6.17 -11.00
CA PRO A 104 -6.27 4.82 -11.50
C PRO A 104 -6.61 3.75 -10.46
N VAL A 105 -7.09 2.59 -10.94
CA VAL A 105 -7.42 1.44 -10.09
C VAL A 105 -6.26 1.07 -9.17
N CYS A 106 -6.59 0.79 -7.90
CA CYS A 106 -5.61 0.25 -6.97
C CYS A 106 -5.69 -1.28 -6.88
N ILE A 107 -4.56 -1.94 -7.09
CA ILE A 107 -4.38 -3.39 -6.90
C ILE A 107 -3.30 -3.53 -5.83
N ASP A 108 -3.60 -4.14 -4.69
CA ASP A 108 -2.73 -4.16 -3.51
C ASP A 108 -1.35 -4.79 -3.78
N ASP A 109 -1.32 -5.84 -4.62
CA ASP A 109 -0.10 -6.55 -4.98
C ASP A 109 0.66 -5.94 -6.17
N LEU A 110 0.17 -4.82 -6.73
CA LEU A 110 0.79 -4.14 -7.86
C LEU A 110 1.35 -2.77 -7.45
N ASP A 111 2.68 -2.63 -7.53
CA ASP A 111 3.37 -1.38 -7.21
C ASP A 111 3.35 -0.34 -8.36
N GLU A 112 2.94 -0.73 -9.57
CA GLU A 112 2.91 0.15 -10.74
C GLU A 112 1.51 0.63 -11.10
N THR A 113 1.41 1.80 -11.75
CA THR A 113 0.14 2.31 -12.28
C THR A 113 -0.14 1.72 -13.66
N ILE A 114 -1.37 1.22 -13.85
CA ILE A 114 -1.82 0.72 -15.16
C ILE A 114 -2.20 1.93 -16.03
N LYS A 115 -1.54 2.04 -17.20
CA LYS A 115 -1.86 3.09 -18.19
C LYS A 115 -3.09 2.72 -19.00
N PRO A 116 -3.94 3.70 -19.41
CA PRO A 116 -5.02 3.43 -20.34
C PRO A 116 -4.47 2.95 -21.69
N CYS A 117 -5.24 2.09 -22.35
CA CYS A 117 -4.94 1.69 -23.72
C CYS A 117 -4.96 2.90 -24.66
N ARG A 118 -4.10 2.90 -25.68
CA ARG A 118 -4.06 3.96 -26.70
C ARG A 118 -5.41 4.15 -27.41
N SER A 119 -6.19 3.08 -27.59
CA SER A 119 -7.51 3.15 -28.21
C SER A 119 -8.58 3.84 -27.37
N LEU A 120 -8.35 3.98 -26.06
CA LEU A 120 -9.23 4.72 -25.15
C LEU A 120 -8.90 6.23 -25.13
N CYS A 121 -7.66 6.58 -25.51
CA CYS A 121 -7.17 7.95 -25.63
C CYS A 121 -7.59 8.55 -26.98
#